data_AF-A0A1V5NJG1-F1
#
_entry.id   AF-A0A1V5NJG1-F1
#
_cell.length_a   1.000
_cell.length_b   1.000
_cell.length_c   1.000
_cell.angle_alpha   90.00
_cell.angle_beta   90.00
_cell.angle_gamma   90.00
#
_symmetry.space_group_name_H-M   'P 1'
#
loop_
_entity.id
_entity.type
_entity.pdbx_description
1 polymer ?
#
loop_
_entity_poly.entity_id
_entity_poly.type
_entity_poly.pdbx_seq_one_letter_code
_entity_poly.pdbx_strand_id
1 'polypeptide(L)'
;MKLVLKDHNGNLLHASTISSKTGDIKIGRTESCQIRLGSLNISREHLLVRCDAQGQVLIQDLHSTFGTPINGMKIQPGIFLPFQPGSVAQLSQDVFLFLEADQEFGMAGIADLKSSQGGTSDPPVFPFFLSRNENLVRETFQDLRFRLPQDVQSEVDSTETVIKSRMRELSAVLEVSFALSSITNFQRLLEYTIDMALEVTGAERGGLILFNEQRQMFEMAVLRRLGTGEIEQDMKTSGSLIRRCFQTGETVVIRDTSTDPAVAGNQSIVLNKILSLAVTPLKIQSVIIGVLYLDNRLSANTFTDRVQELLRVFAAQASLAIHNSRLLYLATTDGLTGLLNHKHFLNRLLEEFYRVRRHGSTLSLLMLDIDHFKRFNDTYGHIVGDKVLRHVAQILRDKLRIHDLAARYGGEEFSILLPQTDLTGASHLADKLLSAISSNPLVHEGKPLEVTISIGAAEFDPKGMDRPLVLVKAADAALYEAKKRGRNQVQLYPIV
;
A
#
# COMPACT_ATOMS: atom_id res chain seq x y z
N MET A 1 11.32 -29.15 17.21
CA MET A 1 10.42 -28.68 16.13
C MET A 1 10.93 -29.19 14.81
N LYS A 2 10.04 -29.51 13.88
CA LYS A 2 10.40 -30.11 12.60
C LYS A 2 10.16 -29.14 11.45
N LEU A 3 11.19 -28.85 10.69
CA LEU A 3 11.09 -28.16 9.41
C LEU A 3 10.78 -29.20 8.33
N VAL A 4 9.68 -29.00 7.63
CA VAL A 4 9.19 -29.94 6.63
C VAL A 4 9.00 -29.20 5.31
N LEU A 5 9.68 -29.62 4.26
CA LEU A 5 9.47 -29.11 2.91
C LEU A 5 8.60 -30.09 2.12
N LYS A 6 7.52 -29.58 1.53
CA LYS A 6 6.62 -30.36 0.67
C LYS A 6 6.46 -29.70 -0.69
N ASP A 7 6.14 -30.49 -1.71
CA ASP A 7 5.75 -29.97 -3.01
C ASP A 7 4.27 -29.51 -3.03
N HIS A 8 3.79 -28.97 -4.15
CA HIS A 8 2.38 -28.55 -4.29
C HIS A 8 1.36 -29.70 -4.18
N ASN A 9 1.80 -30.95 -4.37
CA ASN A 9 0.97 -32.15 -4.20
C ASN A 9 1.02 -32.69 -2.76
N GLY A 10 1.77 -32.03 -1.86
CA GLY A 10 1.98 -32.45 -0.49
C GLY A 10 3.03 -33.54 -0.30
N ASN A 11 3.76 -33.93 -1.34
CA ASN A 11 4.83 -34.92 -1.22
C ASN A 11 6.01 -34.33 -0.45
N LEU A 12 6.59 -35.13 0.44
CA LEU A 12 7.74 -34.72 1.24
C LEU A 12 9.00 -34.59 0.37
N LEU A 13 9.57 -33.38 0.34
CA LEU A 13 10.85 -33.09 -0.31
C LEU A 13 12.03 -33.19 0.66
N HIS A 14 11.84 -32.72 1.89
CA HIS A 14 12.88 -32.76 2.93
C HIS A 14 12.25 -32.60 4.32
N ALA A 15 12.85 -33.20 5.35
CA ALA A 15 12.50 -32.94 6.74
C ALA A 15 13.75 -32.89 7.61
N SER A 16 13.83 -31.91 8.50
CA SER A 16 14.91 -31.79 9.48
C SER A 16 14.38 -31.27 10.82
N THR A 17 15.06 -31.60 11.91
CA THR A 17 14.73 -31.06 13.24
C THR A 17 15.52 -29.79 13.47
N ILE A 18 14.85 -28.74 13.92
CA ILE A 18 15.49 -27.49 14.32
C ILE A 18 15.36 -27.29 15.84
N SER A 19 16.48 -26.90 16.44
CA SER A 19 16.65 -26.61 17.87
C SER A 19 17.72 -25.54 18.05
N SER A 20 17.83 -24.99 19.26
CA SER A 20 18.88 -24.02 19.62
C SER A 20 20.31 -24.54 19.44
N LYS A 21 20.50 -25.86 19.28
CA LYS A 21 21.80 -26.51 19.03
C LYS A 21 22.08 -26.77 17.55
N THR A 22 21.10 -26.60 16.66
CA THR A 22 21.18 -27.02 15.25
C THR A 22 21.98 -26.02 14.39
N GLY A 23 22.23 -24.81 14.88
CA GLY A 23 22.84 -23.73 14.09
C GLY A 23 21.89 -23.22 12.99
N ASP A 24 22.39 -22.32 12.15
CA ASP A 24 21.61 -21.75 11.05
C ASP A 24 21.44 -22.75 9.91
N ILE A 25 20.20 -22.91 9.45
CA ILE A 25 19.84 -23.76 8.31
C ILE A 25 19.57 -22.85 7.12
N LYS A 26 20.49 -22.83 6.15
CA LYS A 26 20.30 -22.13 4.89
C LYS A 26 19.64 -23.04 3.86
N ILE A 27 18.62 -22.52 3.20
CA ILE A 27 17.83 -23.20 2.18
C ILE A 27 18.04 -22.49 0.85
N GLY A 28 18.34 -23.24 -0.21
CA GLY A 28 18.58 -22.69 -1.54
C GLY A 28 18.98 -23.75 -2.55
N ARG A 29 19.43 -23.35 -3.74
CA ARG A 29 19.85 -24.29 -4.81
C ARG A 29 21.36 -24.53 -4.89
N THR A 30 22.17 -23.80 -4.13
CA THR A 30 23.63 -23.92 -4.15
C THR A 30 24.17 -24.92 -3.13
N GLU A 31 25.43 -25.31 -3.29
CA GLU A 31 26.12 -26.25 -2.40
C GLU A 31 26.46 -25.67 -1.02
N SER A 32 26.41 -24.35 -0.86
CA SER A 32 26.56 -23.68 0.44
C SER A 32 25.31 -23.77 1.32
N CYS A 33 24.19 -24.29 0.82
CA CYS A 33 22.95 -24.45 1.57
C CYS A 33 22.86 -25.84 2.22
N GLN A 34 22.52 -25.88 3.51
CA GLN A 34 22.28 -27.12 4.25
C GLN A 34 21.08 -27.89 3.67
N ILE A 35 20.04 -27.19 3.21
CA ILE A 35 18.92 -27.78 2.47
C ILE A 35 19.01 -27.34 1.02
N ARG A 36 19.45 -28.27 0.16
CA ARG A 36 19.59 -28.04 -1.28
C ARG A 36 18.33 -28.48 -2.01
N LEU A 37 17.76 -27.57 -2.80
CA LEU A 37 16.57 -27.82 -3.61
C LEU A 37 16.91 -27.67 -5.09
N GLY A 38 16.50 -28.66 -5.90
CA GLY A 38 16.82 -28.73 -7.33
C GLY A 38 15.97 -27.82 -8.24
N SER A 39 14.97 -27.12 -7.69
CA SER A 39 14.06 -26.28 -8.47
C SER A 39 14.75 -24.98 -8.92
N LEU A 40 14.68 -24.69 -10.22
CA LEU A 40 15.21 -23.45 -10.82
C LEU A 40 14.52 -22.18 -10.29
N ASN A 41 13.32 -22.32 -9.73
CA ASN A 41 12.54 -21.21 -9.16
C ASN A 41 12.94 -20.88 -7.71
N ILE A 42 13.90 -21.60 -7.14
CA ILE A 42 14.47 -21.34 -5.82
C ILE A 42 15.82 -20.63 -5.99
N SER A 43 16.02 -19.57 -5.21
CA SER A 43 17.21 -18.73 -5.28
C SER A 43 18.46 -19.48 -4.80
N ARG A 44 19.64 -19.00 -5.23
CA ARG A 44 20.94 -19.61 -4.90
C ARG A 44 21.09 -19.82 -3.40
N GLU A 45 20.82 -18.76 -2.65
CA GLU A 45 20.52 -18.73 -1.22
C GLU A 45 19.15 -18.07 -1.11
N HIS A 46 18.15 -18.74 -0.54
CA HIS A 46 16.77 -18.26 -0.59
C HIS A 46 16.26 -17.89 0.80
N LEU A 47 16.41 -18.79 1.77
CA LEU A 47 15.90 -18.61 3.12
C LEU A 47 16.95 -19.02 4.14
N LEU A 48 17.06 -18.29 5.23
CA LEU A 48 17.81 -18.69 6.42
C LEU A 48 16.83 -18.97 7.54
N VAL A 49 16.97 -20.14 8.18
CA VAL A 49 16.16 -20.53 9.33
C VAL A 49 17.09 -20.71 10.53
N ARG A 50 16.77 -20.06 11.65
CA ARG A 50 17.53 -20.12 12.90
C ARG A 50 16.59 -20.46 14.04
N CYS A 51 17.08 -21.21 15.02
CA CYS A 51 16.40 -21.34 16.30
C CYS A 51 17.23 -20.65 17.38
N ASP A 52 16.63 -19.69 18.07
CA ASP A 52 17.33 -18.92 19.09
C ASP A 52 17.49 -19.69 20.41
N ALA A 53 18.17 -19.09 21.39
CA ALA A 53 18.43 -19.69 22.69
C ALA A 53 17.15 -19.99 23.49
N GLN A 54 16.03 -19.34 23.16
CA GLN A 54 14.72 -19.52 23.78
C GLN A 54 13.89 -20.60 23.07
N GLY A 55 14.44 -21.22 22.02
CA GLY A 55 13.80 -22.28 21.27
C GLY A 55 12.86 -21.78 20.17
N GLN A 56 12.81 -20.47 19.90
CA GLN A 56 11.95 -19.93 18.85
C GLN A 56 12.61 -20.01 17.48
N VAL A 57 11.84 -20.42 16.47
CA VAL A 57 12.29 -20.46 15.08
C VAL A 57 12.05 -19.11 14.41
N LEU A 58 13.10 -18.59 13.80
CA LEU A 58 13.13 -17.35 13.02
C LEU A 58 13.48 -17.68 11.58
N ILE A 59 12.87 -16.98 10.63
CA ILE A 59 13.22 -17.08 9.21
C ILE A 59 13.59 -15.72 8.65
N GLN A 60 14.52 -15.70 7.70
CA GLN A 60 14.96 -14.50 6.99
C GLN A 60 15.03 -14.83 5.50
N ASP A 61 14.34 -14.04 4.69
CA ASP A 61 14.50 -14.08 3.23
C ASP A 61 15.88 -13.51 2.87
N LEU A 62 16.68 -14.28 2.13
CA LEU A 62 18.04 -13.92 1.73
C LEU A 62 18.06 -13.21 0.37
N HIS A 63 17.14 -12.25 0.18
CA HIS A 63 16.91 -11.57 -1.09
C HIS A 63 16.49 -12.54 -2.20
N SER A 64 15.49 -13.36 -1.91
CA SER A 64 14.95 -14.28 -2.88
C SER A 64 14.37 -13.52 -4.08
N THR A 65 14.52 -14.11 -5.27
CA THR A 65 14.25 -13.45 -6.56
C THR A 65 12.80 -12.99 -6.71
N PHE A 66 11.86 -13.66 -6.03
CA PHE A 66 10.42 -13.35 -6.07
C PHE A 66 9.85 -12.96 -4.70
N GLY A 67 10.70 -12.89 -3.67
CA GLY A 67 10.29 -12.79 -2.26
C GLY A 67 9.72 -14.10 -1.72
N THR A 68 9.87 -14.35 -0.42
CA THR A 68 9.27 -15.49 0.28
C THR A 68 7.98 -15.05 1.00
N PRO A 69 6.78 -15.42 0.53
CA PRO A 69 5.57 -15.25 1.31
C PRO A 69 5.56 -16.17 2.52
N ILE A 70 5.18 -15.64 3.69
CA ILE A 70 4.76 -16.44 4.85
C ILE A 70 3.24 -16.29 4.98
N ASN A 71 2.51 -17.40 4.99
CA ASN A 71 1.04 -17.43 5.08
C ASN A 71 0.37 -16.50 4.05
N GLY A 72 0.93 -16.41 2.85
CA GLY A 72 0.44 -15.57 1.75
C GLY A 72 0.92 -14.12 1.75
N MET A 73 1.60 -13.64 2.80
CA MET A 73 2.15 -12.28 2.87
C MET A 73 3.64 -12.26 2.59
N LYS A 74 4.07 -11.45 1.60
CA LYS A 74 5.51 -11.28 1.31
C LYS A 74 6.23 -10.60 2.46
N ILE A 75 7.35 -11.18 2.86
CA ILE A 75 8.20 -10.62 3.91
C ILE A 75 9.30 -9.74 3.31
N GLN A 76 9.76 -8.75 4.09
CA GLN A 76 10.88 -7.91 3.70
C GLN A 76 12.19 -8.73 3.71
N PRO A 77 12.94 -8.76 2.60
CA PRO A 77 14.25 -9.42 2.56
C PRO A 77 15.22 -8.86 3.60
N GLY A 78 16.05 -9.73 4.18
CA GLY A 78 17.11 -9.34 5.10
C GLY A 78 16.68 -9.15 6.56
N ILE A 79 15.41 -9.34 6.91
CA ILE A 79 14.92 -9.24 8.30
C ILE A 79 14.50 -10.62 8.83
N PHE A 80 14.91 -10.94 10.06
CA PHE A 80 14.44 -12.14 10.76
C PHE A 80 13.02 -11.93 11.30
N LEU A 81 12.13 -12.85 10.94
CA LEU A 81 10.74 -12.88 11.40
C LEU A 81 10.45 -14.19 12.13
N PRO A 82 9.57 -14.19 13.15
CA PRO A 82 9.08 -15.41 13.76
C PRO A 82 8.42 -16.35 12.76
N PHE A 83 8.76 -17.63 12.85
CA PHE A 83 8.12 -18.69 12.09
C PHE A 83 7.53 -19.67 13.09
N GLN A 84 6.21 -19.68 13.21
CA GLN A 84 5.48 -20.41 14.25
C GLN A 84 5.00 -21.77 13.72
N PRO A 85 4.79 -22.77 14.59
CA PRO A 85 4.16 -24.03 14.19
C PRO A 85 2.84 -23.78 13.43
N GLY A 86 2.67 -24.45 12.29
CA GLY A 86 1.53 -24.26 11.38
C GLY A 86 1.73 -23.14 10.34
N SER A 87 2.79 -22.32 10.45
CA SER A 87 3.13 -21.34 9.41
C SER A 87 3.70 -22.01 8.17
N VAL A 88 3.41 -21.42 7.01
CA VAL A 88 3.87 -21.89 5.70
C VAL A 88 4.67 -20.80 5.03
N ALA A 89 5.93 -21.08 4.71
CA ALA A 89 6.76 -20.21 3.88
C ALA A 89 6.81 -20.78 2.45
N GLN A 90 6.35 -20.00 1.47
CA GLN A 90 6.34 -20.41 0.08
C GLN A 90 7.68 -20.06 -0.58
N LEU A 91 8.53 -21.07 -0.79
CA LEU A 91 9.85 -20.87 -1.43
C LEU A 91 9.73 -20.76 -2.96
N SER A 92 8.70 -21.39 -3.54
CA SER A 92 8.31 -21.26 -4.95
C SER A 92 6.85 -21.66 -5.13
N GLN A 93 6.33 -21.61 -6.37
CA GLN A 93 4.98 -22.11 -6.67
C GLN A 93 4.79 -23.58 -6.26
N ASP A 94 5.86 -24.37 -6.31
CA ASP A 94 5.81 -25.82 -6.12
C ASP A 94 6.48 -26.28 -4.82
N VAL A 95 6.99 -25.39 -3.98
CA VAL A 95 7.77 -25.78 -2.79
C VAL A 95 7.40 -24.91 -1.61
N PHE A 96 6.97 -25.58 -0.54
CA PHE A 96 6.48 -24.96 0.68
C PHE A 96 7.24 -25.52 1.88
N LEU A 97 7.68 -24.62 2.74
CA LEU A 97 8.29 -24.95 4.03
C LEU A 97 7.24 -24.80 5.12
N PHE A 98 7.13 -25.82 5.95
CA PHE A 98 6.26 -25.88 7.12
C PHE A 98 7.11 -25.99 8.38
N LEU A 99 6.63 -25.39 9.46
CA LEU A 99 7.10 -25.69 10.80
C LEU A 99 6.04 -26.53 11.50
N GLU A 100 6.38 -27.76 11.83
CA GLU A 100 5.51 -28.69 12.55
C GLU A 100 6.04 -28.83 13.99
N ALA A 101 5.12 -28.80 14.97
CA ALA A 101 5.47 -29.16 16.34
C ALA A 101 5.78 -30.67 16.36
N ASP A 102 6.78 -31.09 17.15
CA ASP A 102 7.04 -32.52 17.33
C ASP A 102 5.87 -33.12 18.11
N GLN A 103 4.90 -33.71 17.40
CA GLN A 103 3.92 -34.63 17.95
C GLN A 103 4.13 -36.00 17.31
N GLU A 104 4.33 -36.99 18.17
CA GLU A 104 4.33 -38.41 17.82
C GLU A 104 3.01 -38.78 17.12
N PHE A 105 3.13 -39.64 16.10
CA PHE A 105 2.09 -40.24 15.24
C PHE A 105 0.61 -40.12 15.65
N GLY A 106 -0.21 -39.68 14.69
CA GLY A 106 -1.65 -39.97 14.65
C GLY A 106 -2.34 -39.43 13.40
N MET A 107 -2.63 -40.28 12.42
CA MET A 107 -3.49 -39.94 11.28
C MET A 107 -4.89 -39.54 11.76
N ALA A 108 -5.40 -38.39 11.31
CA ALA A 108 -6.83 -38.19 11.02
C ALA A 108 -7.08 -36.89 10.23
N GLY A 109 -7.70 -37.05 9.05
CA GLY A 109 -8.90 -36.29 8.70
C GLY A 109 -8.75 -34.89 8.11
N ILE A 110 -8.83 -34.82 6.78
CA ILE A 110 -9.41 -33.70 6.05
C ILE A 110 -10.89 -33.59 6.46
N ALA A 111 -11.26 -32.59 7.26
CA ALA A 111 -12.60 -32.02 7.37
C ALA A 111 -12.52 -30.71 8.18
N ASP A 112 -13.45 -29.80 7.90
CA ASP A 112 -13.71 -28.56 8.64
C ASP A 112 -12.93 -27.29 8.25
N LEU A 113 -13.04 -26.93 6.97
CA LEU A 113 -13.04 -25.54 6.49
C LEU A 113 -14.39 -25.22 5.84
N LYS A 114 -15.47 -25.27 6.63
CA LYS A 114 -16.76 -24.62 6.30
C LYS A 114 -17.44 -24.12 7.57
N SER A 115 -17.09 -22.91 8.00
CA SER A 115 -18.02 -21.94 8.61
C SER A 115 -17.26 -20.75 9.19
N SER A 116 -17.16 -19.69 8.40
CA SER A 116 -17.18 -18.29 8.87
C SER A 116 -17.12 -17.36 7.66
N GLN A 117 -18.26 -17.24 6.98
CA GLN A 117 -18.57 -15.99 6.30
C GLN A 117 -18.94 -14.97 7.38
N GLY A 118 -18.29 -13.80 7.35
CA GLY A 118 -18.72 -12.65 8.13
C GLY A 118 -17.58 -11.65 8.36
N GLY A 119 -17.52 -10.61 7.53
CA GLY A 119 -16.72 -9.41 7.79
C GLY A 119 -15.38 -9.37 7.07
N THR A 120 -15.34 -8.60 5.98
CA THR A 120 -14.10 -8.04 5.43
C THR A 120 -13.49 -7.08 6.45
N SER A 121 -12.57 -7.57 7.26
CA SER A 121 -11.54 -6.76 7.88
C SER A 121 -10.25 -7.54 7.75
N ASP A 122 -9.32 -7.04 6.94
CA ASP A 122 -7.91 -7.41 7.09
C ASP A 122 -7.58 -7.33 8.60
N PRO A 123 -6.84 -8.30 9.16
CA PRO A 123 -6.49 -8.24 10.57
C PRO A 123 -5.79 -6.91 10.82
N PRO A 124 -6.15 -6.16 11.89
CA PRO A 124 -5.48 -4.91 12.17
C PRO A 124 -3.99 -5.18 12.29
N VAL A 125 -3.20 -4.38 11.59
CA VAL A 125 -1.73 -4.40 11.64
C VAL A 125 -1.21 -4.06 13.06
N PHE A 126 -2.11 -3.74 13.99
CA PHE A 126 -1.91 -3.48 15.41
C PHE A 126 -2.53 -4.61 16.27
N PRO A 127 -1.91 -5.17 17.33
CA PRO A 127 -0.73 -4.72 18.11
C PRO A 127 0.35 -5.82 18.30
N PHE A 128 1.02 -6.26 17.23
CA PHE A 128 1.93 -7.41 17.34
C PHE A 128 3.33 -7.07 17.89
N PHE A 129 3.92 -5.91 17.57
CA PHE A 129 5.27 -5.58 18.03
C PHE A 129 5.30 -4.91 19.42
N LEU A 130 4.32 -4.06 19.72
CA LEU A 130 4.18 -3.43 21.04
C LEU A 130 4.15 -4.47 22.16
N SER A 131 3.27 -5.47 22.03
CA SER A 131 3.06 -6.48 23.06
C SER A 131 4.31 -7.33 23.27
N ARG A 132 5.01 -7.69 22.20
CA ARG A 132 6.19 -8.57 22.27
C ARG A 132 7.42 -7.89 22.87
N ASN A 133 7.70 -6.67 22.47
CA ASN A 133 8.83 -5.90 23.01
C ASN A 133 8.59 -5.50 24.47
N GLU A 134 7.36 -5.09 24.82
CA GLU A 134 7.01 -4.82 26.21
C GLU A 134 7.09 -6.06 27.11
N ASN A 135 6.67 -7.22 26.59
CA ASN A 135 6.77 -8.49 27.30
C ASN A 135 8.24 -8.87 27.54
N LEU A 136 9.11 -8.72 26.53
CA LEU A 136 10.55 -8.99 26.68
C LEU A 136 11.21 -8.07 27.72
N VAL A 137 10.90 -6.77 27.73
CA VAL A 137 11.40 -5.85 28.76
C VAL A 137 10.89 -6.26 30.13
N ARG A 138 9.60 -6.57 30.27
CA ARG A 138 9.03 -7.01 31.54
C ARG A 138 9.71 -8.28 32.07
N GLU A 139 9.92 -9.28 31.21
CA GLU A 139 10.58 -10.54 31.57
C GLU A 139 12.05 -10.32 31.97
N THR A 140 12.78 -9.49 31.22
CA THR A 140 14.19 -9.16 31.51
C THR A 140 14.34 -8.42 32.85
N PHE A 141 13.46 -7.46 33.12
CA PHE A 141 13.47 -6.72 34.38
C PHE A 141 13.00 -7.57 35.55
N GLN A 142 12.07 -8.51 35.34
CA GLN A 142 11.73 -9.51 36.36
C GLN A 142 12.94 -10.36 36.75
N ASP A 143 13.72 -10.87 35.79
CA ASP A 143 14.94 -11.65 36.08
C ASP A 143 16.02 -10.81 36.80
N LEU A 144 16.19 -9.54 36.42
CA LEU A 144 17.08 -8.60 37.12
C LEU A 144 16.68 -8.38 38.58
N ARG A 145 15.38 -8.25 38.87
CA ARG A 145 14.90 -8.12 40.26
C ARG A 145 15.25 -9.32 41.13
N PHE A 146 15.27 -10.53 40.58
CA PHE A 146 15.63 -11.73 41.33
C PHE A 146 17.14 -11.82 41.64
N ARG A 147 17.99 -11.14 40.88
CA ARG A 147 19.45 -11.23 40.98
C ARG A 147 20.10 -10.06 41.71
N LEU A 148 19.40 -8.94 41.85
CA LEU A 148 19.93 -7.71 42.44
C LEU A 148 19.44 -7.49 43.89
N PRO A 149 20.25 -6.89 44.77
CA PRO A 149 19.87 -6.64 46.15
C PRO A 149 18.76 -5.59 46.29
N GLN A 150 18.10 -5.53 47.45
CA GLN A 150 16.88 -4.72 47.66
C GLN A 150 17.11 -3.20 47.60
N ASP A 151 18.32 -2.75 47.89
CA ASP A 151 18.72 -1.33 47.91
C ASP A 151 18.71 -0.68 46.53
N VAL A 152 18.87 -1.45 45.45
CA VAL A 152 18.82 -0.97 44.05
C VAL A 152 17.48 -1.22 43.34
N GLN A 153 16.50 -1.85 43.98
CA GLN A 153 15.21 -2.19 43.35
C GLN A 153 14.43 -0.95 42.89
N SER A 154 14.48 0.15 43.65
CA SER A 154 13.86 1.42 43.25
C SER A 154 14.47 1.99 41.96
N GLU A 155 15.78 1.79 41.75
CA GLU A 155 16.47 2.21 40.54
C GLU A 155 16.11 1.29 39.35
N VAL A 156 16.00 -0.01 39.58
CA VAL A 156 15.55 -1.01 38.59
C VAL A 156 14.13 -0.70 38.11
N ASP A 157 13.20 -0.39 39.02
CA ASP A 157 11.81 -0.07 38.68
C ASP A 157 11.68 1.24 37.90
N SER A 158 12.46 2.26 38.29
CA SER A 158 12.51 3.52 37.55
C SER A 158 13.06 3.31 36.13
N THR A 159 14.08 2.46 35.98
CA THR A 159 14.71 2.14 34.69
C THR A 159 13.78 1.30 33.81
N GLU A 160 13.07 0.32 34.37
CA GLU A 160 12.06 -0.47 33.64
C GLU A 160 10.99 0.45 33.05
N THR A 161 10.52 1.40 33.86
CA THR A 161 9.49 2.36 33.46
C THR A 161 9.97 3.24 32.30
N VAL A 162 11.21 3.75 32.37
CA VAL A 162 11.82 4.55 31.31
C VAL A 162 12.03 3.72 30.03
N ILE A 163 12.57 2.51 30.13
CA ILE A 163 12.83 1.64 28.97
C ILE A 163 11.51 1.20 28.31
N LYS A 164 10.48 0.85 29.08
CA LYS A 164 9.14 0.56 28.53
C LYS A 164 8.56 1.75 27.78
N SER A 165 8.67 2.96 28.34
CA SER A 165 8.19 4.17 27.66
C SER A 165 8.92 4.38 26.33
N ARG A 166 10.27 4.32 26.34
CA ARG A 166 11.09 4.48 25.14
C ARG A 166 10.85 3.39 24.09
N MET A 167 10.62 2.15 24.50
CA MET A 167 10.29 1.06 23.56
C MET A 167 8.92 1.22 22.92
N ARG A 168 7.90 1.71 23.66
CA ARG A 168 6.60 2.05 23.06
C ARG A 168 6.74 3.17 22.03
N GLU A 169 7.49 4.21 22.38
CA GLU A 169 7.75 5.34 21.48
C GLU A 169 8.43 4.88 20.18
N LEU A 170 9.51 4.09 20.28
CA LEU A 170 10.22 3.56 19.11
C LEU A 170 9.38 2.57 18.30
N SER A 171 8.60 1.69 18.96
CA SER A 171 7.76 0.70 18.27
C SER A 171 6.63 1.38 17.49
N ALA A 172 5.97 2.38 18.08
CA ALA A 172 4.95 3.17 17.40
C ALA A 172 5.53 3.89 16.17
N VAL A 173 6.75 4.45 16.28
CA VAL A 173 7.43 5.11 15.16
C VAL A 173 7.79 4.13 14.04
N LEU A 174 8.31 2.95 14.37
CA LEU A 174 8.66 1.91 13.39
C LEU A 174 7.44 1.31 12.70
N GLU A 175 6.35 1.08 13.44
CA GLU A 175 5.08 0.59 12.88
C GLU A 175 4.47 1.61 11.91
N VAL A 176 4.44 2.89 12.32
CA VAL A 176 4.03 4.00 11.44
C VAL A 176 4.91 4.05 10.20
N SER A 177 6.23 4.00 10.36
CA SER A 177 7.17 4.04 9.23
C SER A 177 6.96 2.85 8.27
N PHE A 178 6.76 1.65 8.79
CA PHE A 178 6.56 0.45 7.99
C PHE A 178 5.23 0.51 7.23
N ALA A 179 4.15 0.83 7.92
CA ALA A 179 2.83 0.91 7.32
C ALA A 179 2.75 2.00 6.25
N LEU A 180 3.37 3.17 6.48
CA LEU A 180 3.46 4.23 5.48
C LEU A 180 4.34 3.85 4.28
N SER A 181 5.38 3.06 4.48
CA SER A 181 6.29 2.65 3.39
C SER A 181 5.73 1.55 2.47
N SER A 182 4.74 0.79 2.94
CA SER A 182 4.15 -0.32 2.18
C SER A 182 3.01 0.10 1.24
N ILE A 183 2.49 1.31 1.40
CA ILE A 183 1.38 1.83 0.59
C ILE A 183 1.91 2.49 -0.69
N THR A 184 1.66 1.86 -1.83
CA THR A 184 2.09 2.35 -3.16
C THR A 184 1.13 3.35 -3.79
N ASN A 185 -0.12 3.43 -3.32
CA ASN A 185 -1.12 4.39 -3.80
C ASN A 185 -1.05 5.69 -2.98
N PHE A 186 -0.77 6.81 -3.63
CA PHE A 186 -0.60 8.11 -2.98
C PHE A 186 -1.83 8.54 -2.16
N GLN A 187 -3.04 8.36 -2.69
CA GLN A 187 -4.27 8.74 -1.99
C GLN A 187 -4.48 7.89 -0.73
N ARG A 188 -4.33 6.56 -0.85
CA ARG A 188 -4.43 5.66 0.31
C ARG A 188 -3.38 5.96 1.36
N LEU A 189 -2.17 6.36 0.95
CA LEU A 189 -1.11 6.72 1.87
C LEU A 189 -1.50 7.94 2.70
N LEU A 190 -2.02 8.99 2.06
CA LEU A 190 -2.47 10.19 2.76
C LEU A 190 -3.62 9.86 3.73
N GLU A 191 -4.58 9.06 3.29
CA GLU A 191 -5.70 8.58 4.09
C GLU A 191 -5.23 7.82 5.33
N TYR A 192 -4.36 6.83 5.13
CA TYR A 192 -3.78 6.06 6.21
C TYR A 192 -2.94 6.92 7.17
N THR A 193 -2.19 7.89 6.64
CA THR A 193 -1.39 8.82 7.45
C THR A 193 -2.26 9.59 8.44
N ILE A 194 -3.39 10.15 8.00
CA ILE A 194 -4.24 10.92 8.90
C ILE A 194 -4.96 10.01 9.91
N ASP A 195 -5.39 8.82 9.49
CA ASP A 195 -6.05 7.86 10.38
C ASP A 195 -5.09 7.42 11.51
N MET A 196 -3.84 7.12 11.17
CA MET A 196 -2.79 6.81 12.15
C MET A 196 -2.48 7.98 13.06
N ALA A 197 -2.42 9.21 12.53
CA ALA A 197 -2.16 10.39 13.35
C ALA A 197 -3.25 10.57 14.42
N LEU A 198 -4.52 10.40 14.06
CA LEU A 198 -5.65 10.49 15.00
C LEU A 198 -5.57 9.43 16.10
N GLU A 199 -5.28 8.19 15.72
CA GLU A 199 -5.17 7.06 16.65
C GLU A 199 -4.01 7.23 17.63
N VAL A 200 -2.84 7.61 17.12
CA VAL A 200 -1.62 7.75 17.93
C VAL A 200 -1.68 8.95 18.89
N THR A 201 -2.34 10.04 18.50
CA THR A 201 -2.44 11.23 19.37
C THR A 201 -3.70 11.29 20.23
N GLY A 202 -4.71 10.45 19.95
CA GLY A 202 -6.04 10.60 20.53
C GLY A 202 -6.75 11.88 20.08
N ALA A 203 -6.38 12.40 18.89
CA ALA A 203 -7.08 13.54 18.32
C ALA A 203 -8.43 13.11 17.77
N GLU A 204 -9.42 13.99 17.86
CA GLU A 204 -10.78 13.68 17.42
C GLU A 204 -10.89 13.84 15.90
N ARG A 205 -10.31 14.92 15.38
CA ARG A 205 -10.43 15.35 13.98
C ARG A 205 -9.09 15.80 13.45
N GLY A 206 -8.95 15.80 12.13
CA GLY A 206 -7.71 16.24 11.52
C GLY A 206 -7.70 16.25 10.01
N GLY A 207 -6.64 16.84 9.47
CA GLY A 207 -6.43 16.96 8.04
C GLY A 207 -4.97 17.03 7.66
N LEU A 208 -4.69 16.53 6.45
CA LEU A 208 -3.43 16.73 5.76
C LEU A 208 -3.61 17.84 4.74
N ILE A 209 -2.80 18.88 4.88
CA ILE A 209 -2.86 20.09 4.06
C ILE A 209 -1.53 20.20 3.34
N LEU A 210 -1.52 20.01 2.03
CA LEU A 210 -0.29 20.08 1.23
C LEU A 210 -0.17 21.43 0.56
N PHE A 211 1.05 21.92 0.41
CA PHE A 211 1.30 23.15 -0.33
C PHE A 211 1.44 22.85 -1.83
N ASN A 212 0.62 23.51 -2.65
CA ASN A 212 0.73 23.47 -4.09
C ASN A 212 1.62 24.62 -4.57
N GLU A 213 2.85 24.29 -4.95
CA GLU A 213 3.84 25.27 -5.42
C GLU A 213 3.42 25.99 -6.72
N GLN A 214 2.67 25.33 -7.60
CA GLN A 214 2.26 25.94 -8.88
C GLN A 214 1.19 26.99 -8.66
N ARG A 215 0.26 26.74 -7.74
CA ARG A 215 -0.85 27.65 -7.42
C ARG A 215 -0.56 28.58 -6.25
N GLN A 216 0.59 28.39 -5.57
CA GLN A 216 0.99 29.13 -4.38
C GLN A 216 -0.10 29.12 -3.28
N MET A 217 -0.76 27.98 -3.11
CA MET A 217 -1.89 27.84 -2.19
C MET A 217 -1.87 26.49 -1.45
N PHE A 218 -2.51 26.46 -0.30
CA PHE A 218 -2.75 25.22 0.44
C PHE A 218 -3.90 24.43 -0.19
N GLU A 219 -3.68 23.13 -0.39
CA GLU A 219 -4.68 22.17 -0.86
C GLU A 219 -4.97 21.15 0.26
N MET A 220 -6.26 20.99 0.57
CA MET A 220 -6.72 20.01 1.55
C MET A 220 -6.66 18.63 0.90
N ALA A 221 -5.61 17.87 1.21
CA ALA A 221 -5.37 16.59 0.56
C ALA A 221 -6.28 15.50 1.13
N VAL A 222 -6.41 15.43 2.46
CA VAL A 222 -7.32 14.51 3.15
C VAL A 222 -7.87 15.17 4.40
N LEU A 223 -9.15 14.91 4.67
CA LEU A 223 -9.83 15.31 5.90
C LEU A 223 -10.45 14.10 6.58
N ARG A 224 -10.49 14.14 7.91
CA ARG A 224 -11.14 13.14 8.75
C ARG A 224 -11.99 13.80 9.82
N ARG A 225 -13.27 13.38 9.84
CA ARG A 225 -14.25 13.78 10.85
C ARG A 225 -14.48 15.31 10.91
N LEU A 226 -14.28 16.00 9.79
CA LEU A 226 -14.60 17.43 9.59
C LEU A 226 -15.80 17.56 8.63
N GLY A 227 -16.75 18.44 8.97
CA GLY A 227 -17.94 18.69 8.14
C GLY A 227 -17.66 19.61 6.94
N THR A 228 -18.37 19.43 5.82
CA THR A 228 -18.14 20.19 4.57
C THR A 228 -18.29 21.72 4.73
N GLY A 229 -19.17 22.19 5.62
CA GLY A 229 -19.33 23.62 5.92
C GLY A 229 -18.27 24.21 6.86
N GLU A 230 -17.51 23.37 7.57
CA GLU A 230 -16.43 23.79 8.49
C GLU A 230 -15.14 24.10 7.70
N ILE A 231 -14.94 23.45 6.55
CA ILE A 231 -13.73 23.53 5.71
C ILE A 231 -13.47 24.94 5.19
N GLU A 232 -14.50 25.60 4.66
CA GLU A 232 -14.37 26.91 4.01
C GLU A 232 -14.16 28.04 5.02
N GLN A 233 -14.72 27.89 6.22
CA GLN A 233 -14.59 28.81 7.33
C GLN A 233 -13.22 28.64 8.02
N ASP A 234 -12.79 27.39 8.28
CA ASP A 234 -11.52 27.08 8.96
C ASP A 234 -10.29 27.47 8.15
N MET A 235 -10.34 27.36 6.82
CA MET A 235 -9.23 27.85 5.98
C MET A 235 -9.07 29.38 6.07
N LYS A 236 -10.14 30.14 6.35
CA LYS A 236 -10.09 31.61 6.47
C LYS A 236 -9.64 32.06 7.87
N THR A 237 -9.99 31.35 8.95
CA THR A 237 -9.70 31.75 10.35
C THR A 237 -8.64 30.92 11.07
N SER A 238 -8.56 29.59 10.86
CA SER A 238 -7.44 28.75 11.34
C SER A 238 -6.21 28.82 10.44
N GLY A 239 -6.35 29.47 9.28
CA GLY A 239 -5.26 29.72 8.34
C GLY A 239 -4.08 30.47 8.95
N SER A 240 -4.26 31.22 10.05
CA SER A 240 -3.16 31.90 10.75
C SER A 240 -2.20 30.92 11.43
N LEU A 241 -2.71 29.87 12.09
CA LEU A 241 -1.88 28.85 12.76
C LEU A 241 -1.22 27.92 11.75
N ILE A 242 -1.96 27.51 10.70
CA ILE A 242 -1.42 26.73 9.58
C ILE A 242 -0.30 27.50 8.88
N ARG A 243 -0.54 28.77 8.55
CA ARG A 243 0.46 29.64 7.91
C ARG A 243 1.65 29.89 8.83
N ARG A 244 1.44 30.12 10.12
CA ARG A 244 2.52 30.27 11.10
C ARG A 244 3.38 29.01 11.17
N CYS A 245 2.76 27.84 11.31
CA CYS A 245 3.47 26.56 11.31
C CYS A 245 4.26 26.35 10.01
N PHE A 246 3.65 26.63 8.86
CA PHE A 246 4.31 26.51 7.56
C PHE A 246 5.46 27.52 7.37
N GLN A 247 5.35 28.75 7.87
CA GLN A 247 6.39 29.78 7.71
C GLN A 247 7.56 29.57 8.68
N THR A 248 7.26 29.24 9.93
CA THR A 248 8.28 29.00 10.97
C THR A 248 8.90 27.63 10.86
N GLY A 249 8.15 26.66 10.33
CA GLY A 249 8.50 25.26 10.39
C GLY A 249 8.47 24.70 11.82
N GLU A 250 7.79 25.34 12.76
CA GLU A 250 7.67 24.82 14.12
C GLU A 250 6.29 24.22 14.36
N THR A 251 6.25 23.16 15.15
CA THR A 251 4.98 22.59 15.60
C THR A 251 4.29 23.57 16.54
N VAL A 252 3.08 24.01 16.17
CA VAL A 252 2.24 24.86 17.00
C VAL A 252 1.29 23.98 17.80
N VAL A 253 1.29 24.11 19.13
CA VAL A 253 0.40 23.35 20.01
C VAL A 253 -0.37 24.32 20.89
N ILE A 254 -1.69 24.15 20.93
CA ILE A 254 -2.58 24.87 21.83
C ILE A 254 -3.22 23.83 22.73
N ARG A 255 -2.82 23.81 24.00
CA ARG A 255 -3.30 22.82 24.97
C ARG A 255 -4.69 23.13 25.47
N ASP A 256 -5.00 24.40 25.66
CA ASP A 256 -6.31 24.84 26.08
C ASP A 256 -6.64 26.17 25.40
N THR A 257 -7.56 26.11 24.44
CA THR A 257 -7.96 27.26 23.63
C THR A 257 -8.67 28.34 24.43
N SER A 258 -9.20 28.02 25.61
CA SER A 258 -9.88 29.00 26.47
C SER A 258 -8.91 29.93 27.20
N THR A 259 -7.64 29.53 27.34
CA THR A 259 -6.62 30.27 28.08
C THR A 259 -5.46 30.75 27.22
N ASP A 260 -5.25 30.18 26.04
CA ASP A 260 -4.10 30.50 25.20
C ASP A 260 -4.29 31.80 24.39
N PRO A 261 -3.47 32.84 24.62
CA PRO A 261 -3.62 34.12 23.94
C PRO A 261 -3.35 34.05 22.44
N ALA A 262 -2.63 33.05 21.93
CA ALA A 262 -2.33 32.90 20.50
C ALA A 262 -3.57 32.59 19.66
N VAL A 263 -4.66 32.17 20.30
CA VAL A 263 -5.95 31.86 19.66
C VAL A 263 -7.09 32.73 20.16
N ALA A 264 -6.80 33.72 21.01
CA ALA A 264 -7.80 34.67 21.47
C ALA A 264 -8.45 35.39 20.27
N GLY A 265 -9.79 35.31 20.17
CA GLY A 265 -10.55 35.88 19.06
C GLY A 265 -10.55 35.05 17.77
N ASN A 266 -9.98 33.85 17.75
CA ASN A 266 -10.08 32.97 16.59
C ASN A 266 -11.50 32.41 16.43
N GLN A 267 -12.24 32.95 15.46
CA GLN A 267 -13.65 32.62 15.25
C GLN A 267 -13.90 31.15 14.92
N SER A 268 -12.99 30.49 14.20
CA SER A 268 -13.13 29.05 13.87
C SER A 268 -13.06 28.20 15.14
N ILE A 269 -12.11 28.49 16.03
CA ILE A 269 -11.94 27.75 17.29
C ILE A 269 -13.20 27.84 18.15
N VAL A 270 -13.80 29.04 18.23
CA VAL A 270 -15.04 29.28 18.99
C VAL A 270 -16.23 28.58 18.33
N LEU A 271 -16.44 28.76 17.02
CA LEU A 271 -17.58 28.19 16.29
C LEU A 271 -17.55 26.66 16.32
N ASN A 272 -16.37 26.07 16.15
CA ASN A 272 -16.17 24.63 16.15
C ASN A 272 -15.96 24.05 17.55
N LYS A 273 -16.02 24.86 18.62
CA LYS A 273 -15.80 24.41 20.01
C LYS A 273 -14.52 23.59 20.18
N ILE A 274 -13.45 24.00 19.53
CA ILE A 274 -12.15 23.33 19.62
C ILE A 274 -11.56 23.64 21.00
N LEU A 275 -11.20 22.60 21.77
CA LEU A 275 -10.64 22.74 23.11
C LEU A 275 -9.11 22.65 23.11
N SER A 276 -8.54 21.87 22.19
CA SER A 276 -7.10 21.79 21.98
C SER A 276 -6.77 21.44 20.52
N LEU A 277 -5.60 21.86 20.04
CA LEU A 277 -5.14 21.56 18.68
C LEU A 277 -3.62 21.49 18.57
N ALA A 278 -3.15 20.79 17.54
CA ALA A 278 -1.76 20.77 17.12
C ALA A 278 -1.64 20.91 15.60
N VAL A 279 -0.70 21.75 15.17
CA VAL A 279 -0.32 21.92 13.76
C VAL A 279 1.15 21.58 13.63
N THR A 280 1.45 20.51 12.92
CA THR A 280 2.82 19.98 12.77
C THR A 280 3.26 20.10 11.32
N PRO A 281 4.45 20.66 11.02
CA PRO A 281 4.90 20.82 9.66
C PRO A 281 5.32 19.47 9.07
N LEU A 282 4.95 19.23 7.82
CA LEU A 282 5.45 18.11 7.05
C LEU A 282 6.71 18.57 6.31
N LYS A 283 7.87 18.14 6.81
CA LYS A 283 9.19 18.63 6.39
C LYS A 283 10.04 17.55 5.75
N ILE A 284 10.76 17.95 4.71
CA ILE A 284 11.77 17.15 4.05
C ILE A 284 13.01 17.98 3.93
N GLN A 285 14.04 17.61 4.69
CA GLN A 285 15.22 18.44 4.87
C GLN A 285 14.79 19.84 5.32
N SER A 286 15.03 20.88 4.51
CA SER A 286 14.65 22.27 4.76
C SER A 286 13.32 22.69 4.13
N VAL A 287 12.68 21.83 3.32
CA VAL A 287 11.46 22.17 2.57
C VAL A 287 10.23 21.69 3.31
N ILE A 288 9.23 22.57 3.44
CA ILE A 288 7.94 22.25 4.07
C ILE A 288 6.95 21.97 2.95
N ILE A 289 6.51 20.72 2.85
CA ILE A 289 5.60 20.26 1.78
C ILE A 289 4.12 20.41 2.16
N GLY A 290 3.84 20.69 3.43
CA GLY A 290 2.50 20.81 3.97
C GLY A 290 2.49 20.86 5.49
N VAL A 291 1.30 20.71 6.07
CA VAL A 291 1.08 20.58 7.51
C VAL A 291 0.11 19.45 7.81
N LEU A 292 0.32 18.80 8.95
CA LEU A 292 -0.62 17.90 9.62
C LEU A 292 -1.37 18.73 10.68
N TYR A 293 -2.67 18.88 10.50
CA TYR A 293 -3.57 19.57 11.42
C TYR A 293 -4.38 18.55 12.21
N LEU A 294 -4.40 18.66 13.53
CA LEU A 294 -5.17 17.81 14.43
C LEU A 294 -5.85 18.66 15.50
N ASP A 295 -7.09 18.32 15.87
CA ASP A 295 -7.80 18.97 16.96
C ASP A 295 -8.69 18.04 17.78
N ASN A 296 -9.15 18.54 18.91
CA ASN A 296 -10.05 17.84 19.82
C ASN A 296 -11.10 18.82 20.40
N ARG A 297 -12.38 18.47 20.32
CA ARG A 297 -13.51 19.24 20.88
C ARG A 297 -13.97 18.70 22.23
N LEU A 298 -13.49 17.53 22.63
CA LEU A 298 -13.91 16.82 23.84
C LEU A 298 -12.94 17.02 25.01
N SER A 299 -11.66 17.24 24.71
CA SER A 299 -10.62 17.37 25.72
C SER A 299 -9.70 18.56 25.47
N ALA A 300 -9.57 19.41 26.49
CA ALA A 300 -8.37 20.21 26.64
C ALA A 300 -7.18 19.29 26.98
N ASN A 301 -5.96 19.75 26.75
CA ASN A 301 -4.70 19.06 27.04
C ASN A 301 -4.48 17.71 26.31
N THR A 302 -5.13 17.46 25.18
CA THR A 302 -4.85 16.27 24.34
C THR A 302 -3.40 16.25 23.89
N PHE A 303 -2.89 17.40 23.44
CA PHE A 303 -1.53 17.54 22.88
C PHE A 303 -0.51 17.93 23.97
N THR A 304 -0.22 16.99 24.87
CA THR A 304 0.85 17.12 25.88
C THR A 304 2.25 17.19 25.24
N ASP A 305 3.29 17.55 26.00
CA ASP A 305 4.69 17.52 25.53
C ASP A 305 5.07 16.17 24.91
N ARG A 306 4.66 15.08 25.57
CA ARG A 306 4.88 13.72 25.08
C ARG A 306 4.20 13.47 23.72
N VAL A 307 2.96 13.92 23.57
CA VAL A 307 2.21 13.78 22.30
C VAL A 307 2.82 14.68 21.22
N GLN A 308 3.33 15.86 21.59
CA GLN A 308 4.01 16.76 20.68
C GLN A 308 5.33 16.15 20.14
N GLU A 309 6.13 15.51 21.00
CA GLU A 309 7.34 14.79 20.57
C GLU A 309 6.99 13.65 19.60
N LEU A 310 5.99 12.84 19.94
CA LEU A 310 5.51 11.75 19.09
C LEU A 310 5.01 12.27 17.73
N LEU A 311 4.28 13.39 17.73
CA LEU A 311 3.83 14.05 16.52
C LEU A 311 4.95 14.51 15.62
N ARG A 312 6.04 15.06 16.18
CA ARG A 312 7.21 15.49 15.39
C ARG A 312 7.85 14.30 14.69
N VAL A 313 8.00 13.17 15.39
CA VAL A 313 8.59 11.96 14.80
C VAL A 313 7.65 11.37 13.75
N PHE A 314 6.36 11.27 14.05
CA PHE A 314 5.32 10.82 13.11
C PHE A 314 5.34 11.67 11.83
N ALA A 315 5.30 13.00 11.98
CA ALA A 315 5.28 13.92 10.86
C ALA A 315 6.55 13.81 10.01
N ALA A 316 7.72 13.58 10.61
CA ALA A 316 8.95 13.35 9.84
C ALA A 316 8.86 12.09 8.96
N GLN A 317 8.35 10.97 9.50
CA GLN A 317 8.16 9.73 8.74
C GLN A 317 7.08 9.88 7.66
N ALA A 318 5.94 10.47 8.02
CA ALA A 318 4.86 10.80 7.09
C ALA A 318 5.36 11.68 5.94
N SER A 319 6.16 12.70 6.24
CA SER A 319 6.71 13.59 5.20
C SER A 319 7.53 12.83 4.17
N LEU A 320 8.44 11.96 4.63
CA LEU A 320 9.27 11.15 3.74
C LEU A 320 8.44 10.20 2.88
N ALA A 321 7.49 9.48 3.48
CA ALA A 321 6.62 8.56 2.76
C ALA A 321 5.75 9.29 1.73
N ILE A 322 5.10 10.38 2.13
CA ILE A 322 4.26 11.22 1.26
C ILE A 322 5.07 11.72 0.08
N HIS A 323 6.29 12.21 0.29
CA HIS A 323 7.10 12.72 -0.80
C HIS A 323 7.62 11.64 -1.74
N ASN A 324 8.11 10.52 -1.21
CA ASN A 324 8.53 9.41 -2.06
C ASN A 324 7.36 8.90 -2.90
N SER A 325 6.18 8.77 -2.29
CA SER A 325 4.95 8.38 -2.98
C SER A 325 4.49 9.44 -3.98
N ARG A 326 4.62 10.74 -3.68
CA ARG A 326 4.33 11.84 -4.62
C ARG A 326 5.29 11.83 -5.81
N LEU A 327 6.59 11.64 -5.59
CA LEU A 327 7.58 11.52 -6.65
C LEU A 327 7.30 10.31 -7.53
N LEU A 328 7.01 9.16 -6.91
CA LEU A 328 6.63 7.96 -7.63
C LEU A 328 5.34 8.18 -8.43
N TYR A 329 4.33 8.79 -7.82
CA TYR A 329 3.07 9.13 -8.48
C TYR A 329 3.31 10.01 -9.71
N LEU A 330 4.04 11.12 -9.56
CA LEU A 330 4.39 12.01 -10.68
C LEU A 330 5.23 11.31 -11.76
N ALA A 331 6.11 10.37 -11.37
CA ALA A 331 6.95 9.64 -12.31
C ALA A 331 6.20 8.51 -13.03
N THR A 332 5.13 7.96 -12.45
CA THR A 332 4.47 6.73 -12.91
C THR A 332 3.04 6.92 -13.40
N THR A 333 2.42 8.07 -13.10
CA THR A 333 1.03 8.35 -13.47
C THR A 333 0.91 9.51 -14.45
N ASP A 334 -0.18 9.55 -15.20
CA ASP A 334 -0.57 10.64 -16.07
C ASP A 334 -1.32 11.71 -15.25
N GLY A 335 -0.83 12.95 -15.30
CA GLY A 335 -1.32 14.04 -14.46
C GLY A 335 -2.76 14.50 -14.74
N LEU A 336 -3.34 14.13 -15.89
CA LEU A 336 -4.73 14.46 -16.21
C LEU A 336 -5.71 13.39 -15.70
N THR A 337 -5.38 12.12 -15.93
CA THR A 337 -6.30 10.98 -15.74
C THR A 337 -6.08 10.22 -14.43
N GLY A 338 -4.89 10.36 -13.84
CA GLY A 338 -4.46 9.61 -12.65
C GLY A 338 -4.19 8.12 -12.90
N LEU A 339 -4.27 7.66 -14.15
CA LEU A 339 -3.86 6.31 -14.56
C LEU A 339 -2.34 6.22 -14.69
N LEU A 340 -1.81 5.03 -14.92
CA LEU A 340 -0.39 4.89 -15.26
C LEU A 340 -0.05 5.71 -16.52
N ASN A 341 1.13 6.30 -16.56
CA ASN A 341 1.65 6.89 -17.78
C ASN A 341 2.22 5.80 -18.71
N HIS A 342 2.38 6.14 -19.99
CA HIS A 342 2.90 5.25 -21.02
C HIS A 342 4.23 4.59 -20.62
N LYS A 343 5.18 5.35 -20.06
CA LYS A 343 6.49 4.81 -19.66
C LYS A 343 6.36 3.72 -18.61
N HIS A 344 5.55 3.95 -17.56
CA HIS A 344 5.38 2.98 -16.50
C HIS A 344 4.57 1.76 -16.96
N PHE A 345 3.58 1.96 -17.83
CA PHE A 345 2.85 0.86 -18.46
C PHE A 345 3.79 -0.10 -19.20
N LEU A 346 4.71 0.41 -20.02
CA LEU A 346 5.66 -0.44 -20.75
C LEU A 346 6.55 -1.26 -19.81
N ASN A 347 6.98 -0.69 -18.69
CA ASN A 347 7.75 -1.43 -17.68
C ASN A 347 6.92 -2.57 -17.06
N ARG A 348 5.67 -2.29 -16.68
CA ARG A 348 4.76 -3.30 -16.14
C ARG A 348 4.44 -4.41 -17.15
N LEU A 349 4.21 -4.02 -18.41
CA LEU A 349 4.03 -4.96 -19.51
C LEU A 349 5.25 -5.88 -19.69
N LEU A 350 6.47 -5.32 -19.66
CA LEU A 350 7.70 -6.08 -19.75
C LEU A 350 7.79 -7.12 -18.63
N GLU A 351 7.52 -6.72 -17.38
CA GLU A 351 7.53 -7.62 -16.23
C GLU A 351 6.51 -8.75 -16.35
N GLU A 352 5.24 -8.43 -16.66
CA GLU A 352 4.17 -9.42 -16.78
C GLU A 352 4.37 -10.34 -17.99
N PHE A 353 4.87 -9.81 -19.12
CA PHE A 353 5.19 -10.61 -20.29
C PHE A 353 6.21 -11.71 -19.97
N TYR A 354 7.32 -11.37 -19.30
CA TYR A 354 8.32 -12.36 -18.93
C TYR A 354 7.86 -13.28 -17.80
N ARG A 355 7.01 -12.79 -16.88
CA ARG A 355 6.36 -13.63 -15.87
C ARG A 355 5.51 -14.71 -16.55
N VAL A 356 4.62 -14.31 -17.44
CA VAL A 356 3.70 -15.21 -18.12
C VAL A 356 4.44 -16.19 -19.03
N ARG A 357 5.46 -15.73 -19.76
CA ARG A 357 6.32 -16.60 -20.57
C ARG A 357 7.06 -17.66 -19.74
N ARG A 358 7.40 -17.38 -18.48
CA ARG A 358 8.05 -18.34 -17.58
C ARG A 358 7.08 -19.33 -16.96
N HIS A 359 5.91 -18.85 -16.52
CA HIS A 359 4.97 -19.63 -15.71
C HIS A 359 3.81 -20.25 -16.50
N GLY A 360 3.66 -19.92 -17.78
CA GLY A 360 2.61 -20.48 -18.64
C GLY A 360 1.19 -20.02 -18.30
N SER A 361 1.04 -18.89 -17.60
CA SER A 361 -0.28 -18.29 -17.33
C SER A 361 -0.84 -17.59 -18.57
N THR A 362 -2.04 -17.00 -18.48
CA THR A 362 -2.61 -16.15 -19.54
C THR A 362 -2.30 -14.68 -19.29
N LEU A 363 -2.23 -13.90 -20.36
CA LEU A 363 -2.04 -12.46 -20.33
C LEU A 363 -2.74 -11.86 -21.53
N SER A 364 -3.67 -10.94 -21.29
CA SER A 364 -4.32 -10.19 -22.37
C SER A 364 -4.05 -8.70 -22.25
N LEU A 365 -4.16 -8.00 -23.37
CA LEU A 365 -3.98 -6.57 -23.46
C LEU A 365 -5.13 -5.97 -24.27
N LEU A 366 -5.73 -4.91 -23.73
CA LEU A 366 -6.71 -4.09 -24.42
C LEU A 366 -6.05 -2.77 -24.83
N MET A 367 -6.28 -2.35 -26.07
CA MET A 367 -6.02 -0.99 -26.54
C MET A 367 -7.35 -0.31 -26.81
N LEU A 368 -7.54 0.89 -26.28
CA LEU A 368 -8.80 1.63 -26.31
C LEU A 368 -8.55 3.04 -26.84
N ASP A 369 -9.53 3.58 -27.56
CA ASP A 369 -9.49 4.94 -28.08
C ASP A 369 -10.87 5.58 -28.00
N ILE A 370 -10.91 6.87 -27.66
CA ILE A 370 -12.16 7.64 -27.62
C ILE A 370 -12.56 8.04 -29.04
N ASP A 371 -13.73 7.57 -29.46
CA ASP A 371 -14.20 7.76 -30.83
C ASP A 371 -14.42 9.25 -31.14
N HIS A 372 -13.85 9.70 -32.26
CA HIS A 372 -14.01 11.06 -32.76
C HIS A 372 -13.58 12.16 -31.79
N PHE A 373 -12.65 11.89 -30.86
CA PHE A 373 -12.27 12.82 -29.80
C PHE A 373 -11.75 14.17 -30.31
N LYS A 374 -11.00 14.19 -31.43
CA LYS A 374 -10.63 15.45 -32.09
C LYS A 374 -11.85 16.30 -32.47
N ARG A 375 -12.83 15.71 -33.16
CA ARG A 375 -14.07 16.41 -33.55
C ARG A 375 -14.87 16.87 -32.33
N PHE A 376 -14.87 16.05 -31.28
CA PHE A 376 -15.47 16.42 -30.00
C PHE A 376 -14.80 17.67 -29.40
N ASN A 377 -13.46 17.70 -29.35
CA ASN A 377 -12.70 18.86 -28.89
C ASN A 377 -12.92 20.11 -29.75
N ASP A 378 -13.02 19.95 -31.07
CA ASP A 378 -13.30 21.05 -31.98
C ASP A 378 -14.71 21.65 -31.71
N THR A 379 -15.64 20.85 -31.17
CA THR A 379 -17.02 21.27 -30.89
C THR A 379 -17.19 21.86 -29.48
N TYR A 380 -16.62 21.22 -28.46
CA TYR A 380 -16.84 21.55 -27.05
C TYR A 380 -15.62 22.20 -26.36
N GLY A 381 -14.50 22.28 -27.05
CA GLY A 381 -13.24 22.80 -26.52
C GLY A 381 -12.47 21.80 -25.65
N HIS A 382 -11.16 22.01 -25.56
CA HIS A 382 -10.24 21.11 -24.84
C HIS A 382 -10.56 20.96 -23.35
N ILE A 383 -11.11 21.98 -22.70
CA ILE A 383 -11.47 21.91 -21.27
C ILE A 383 -12.56 20.85 -21.04
N VAL A 384 -13.51 20.71 -21.97
CA VAL A 384 -14.56 19.68 -21.91
C VAL A 384 -13.98 18.33 -22.31
N GLY A 385 -13.09 18.28 -23.29
CA GLY A 385 -12.31 17.08 -23.63
C GLY A 385 -11.56 16.50 -22.44
N ASP A 386 -10.87 17.33 -21.67
CA ASP A 386 -10.18 16.92 -20.46
C ASP A 386 -11.13 16.32 -19.40
N LYS A 387 -12.37 16.82 -19.31
CA LYS A 387 -13.40 16.23 -18.45
C LYS A 387 -13.80 14.84 -18.95
N VAL A 388 -13.92 14.66 -20.27
CA VAL A 388 -14.19 13.35 -20.89
C VAL A 388 -13.05 12.37 -20.60
N LEU A 389 -11.79 12.77 -20.75
CA LEU A 389 -10.63 11.91 -20.45
C LEU A 389 -10.61 11.47 -18.98
N ARG A 390 -10.87 12.40 -18.05
CA ARG A 390 -11.01 12.08 -16.62
C ARG A 390 -12.16 11.13 -16.33
N HIS A 391 -13.29 11.35 -16.99
CA HIS A 391 -14.49 10.53 -16.83
C HIS A 391 -14.28 9.09 -17.31
N VAL A 392 -13.70 8.91 -18.50
CA VAL A 392 -13.33 7.59 -19.02
C VAL A 392 -12.35 6.90 -18.07
N ALA A 393 -11.30 7.60 -17.62
CA ALA A 393 -10.32 7.05 -16.69
C ALA A 393 -10.94 6.62 -15.34
N GLN A 394 -11.93 7.36 -14.84
CA GLN A 394 -12.69 6.98 -13.65
C GLN A 394 -13.47 5.68 -13.87
N ILE A 395 -14.20 5.57 -14.99
CA ILE A 395 -14.93 4.35 -15.35
C ILE A 395 -13.98 3.15 -15.47
N LEU A 396 -12.80 3.33 -16.07
CA LEU A 396 -11.79 2.27 -16.13
C LEU A 396 -11.39 1.82 -14.73
N ARG A 397 -11.04 2.75 -13.83
CA ARG A 397 -10.67 2.42 -12.44
C ARG A 397 -11.77 1.66 -11.69
N ASP A 398 -13.03 2.04 -11.88
CA ASP A 398 -14.16 1.44 -11.17
C ASP A 398 -14.53 0.03 -11.68
N LYS A 399 -14.15 -0.31 -12.92
CA LYS A 399 -14.46 -1.61 -13.53
C LYS A 399 -13.34 -2.64 -13.43
N LEU A 400 -12.12 -2.20 -13.15
CA LEU A 400 -10.93 -3.03 -13.15
C LEU A 400 -10.65 -3.67 -11.78
N ARG A 401 -10.05 -4.87 -11.80
CA ARG A 401 -9.60 -5.57 -10.60
C ARG A 401 -8.30 -4.96 -10.10
N ILE A 402 -7.93 -5.28 -8.86
CA ILE A 402 -6.69 -4.80 -8.21
C ILE A 402 -5.43 -5.16 -9.03
N HIS A 403 -5.45 -6.30 -9.74
CA HIS A 403 -4.31 -6.77 -10.54
C HIS A 403 -4.33 -6.29 -12.00
N ASP A 404 -5.43 -5.68 -12.46
CA ASP A 404 -5.52 -5.12 -13.80
C ASP A 404 -4.84 -3.75 -13.81
N LEU A 405 -4.12 -3.43 -14.88
CA LEU A 405 -3.38 -2.17 -14.98
C LEU A 405 -3.93 -1.32 -16.11
N ALA A 406 -4.55 -0.19 -15.78
CA ALA A 406 -4.93 0.83 -16.76
C ALA A 406 -3.88 1.93 -16.87
N ALA A 407 -3.61 2.35 -18.10
CA ALA A 407 -2.71 3.44 -18.43
C ALA A 407 -3.31 4.35 -19.48
N ARG A 408 -2.91 5.63 -19.46
CA ARG A 408 -3.06 6.52 -20.60
C ARG A 408 -1.86 6.29 -21.52
N TYR A 409 -2.10 5.68 -22.66
CA TYR A 409 -1.07 5.29 -23.62
C TYR A 409 -0.69 6.46 -24.53
N GLY A 410 -1.69 7.26 -24.94
CA GLY A 410 -1.54 8.41 -25.83
C GLY A 410 -2.45 9.58 -25.45
N GLY A 411 -2.72 10.48 -26.40
CA GLY A 411 -3.56 11.66 -26.16
C GLY A 411 -4.99 11.30 -25.76
N GLU A 412 -5.63 10.43 -26.54
CA GLU A 412 -7.00 9.91 -26.36
C GLU A 412 -7.05 8.38 -26.23
N GLU A 413 -5.88 7.77 -26.12
CA GLU A 413 -5.68 6.32 -26.13
C GLU A 413 -5.37 5.80 -24.73
N PHE A 414 -5.99 4.67 -24.38
CA PHE A 414 -5.80 3.98 -23.11
C PHE A 414 -5.39 2.54 -23.36
N SER A 415 -4.62 1.98 -22.46
CA SER A 415 -4.23 0.56 -22.50
C SER A 415 -4.54 -0.12 -21.18
N ILE A 416 -5.02 -1.36 -21.25
CA ILE A 416 -5.32 -2.17 -20.06
C ILE A 416 -4.57 -3.49 -20.17
N LEU A 417 -3.74 -3.79 -19.18
CA LEU A 417 -3.05 -5.08 -19.05
C LEU A 417 -3.84 -5.97 -18.09
N LEU A 418 -4.11 -7.20 -18.52
CA LEU A 418 -4.95 -8.17 -17.81
C LEU A 418 -4.17 -9.45 -17.52
N PRO A 419 -3.40 -9.50 -16.41
CA PRO A 419 -2.74 -10.73 -15.97
C PRO A 419 -3.77 -11.83 -15.69
N GLN A 420 -3.42 -13.08 -15.98
CA GLN A 420 -4.26 -14.26 -15.72
C GLN A 420 -5.65 -14.17 -16.37
N THR A 421 -5.73 -13.53 -17.53
CA THR A 421 -6.96 -13.35 -18.30
C THR A 421 -6.71 -13.76 -19.74
N ASP A 422 -7.50 -14.71 -20.24
CA ASP A 422 -7.52 -15.15 -21.64
C ASP A 422 -8.30 -14.16 -22.52
N LEU A 423 -8.30 -14.39 -23.83
CA LEU A 423 -8.98 -13.50 -24.78
C LEU A 423 -10.50 -13.41 -24.54
N THR A 424 -11.13 -14.50 -24.08
CA THR A 424 -12.55 -14.53 -23.75
C THR A 424 -12.87 -13.61 -22.56
N GLY A 425 -12.10 -13.71 -21.48
CA GLY A 425 -12.23 -12.83 -20.32
C GLY A 425 -11.94 -11.37 -20.68
N ALA A 426 -10.95 -11.13 -21.54
CA ALA A 426 -10.63 -9.80 -22.05
C ALA A 426 -11.79 -9.20 -22.87
N SER A 427 -12.42 -9.99 -23.75
CA SER A 427 -13.60 -9.58 -24.52
C SER A 427 -14.76 -9.20 -23.60
N HIS A 428 -15.07 -10.04 -22.59
CA HIS A 428 -16.15 -9.74 -21.65
C HIS A 428 -15.92 -8.46 -20.86
N LEU A 429 -14.68 -8.16 -20.47
CA LEU A 429 -14.35 -6.90 -19.83
C LEU A 429 -14.50 -5.74 -20.82
N ALA A 430 -14.02 -5.88 -22.05
CA ALA A 430 -14.14 -4.86 -23.09
C ALA A 430 -15.62 -4.49 -23.36
N ASP A 431 -16.52 -5.48 -23.47
CA ASP A 431 -17.96 -5.25 -23.65
C ASP A 431 -18.59 -4.52 -22.45
N LYS A 432 -18.15 -4.85 -21.24
CA LYS A 432 -18.57 -4.14 -20.02
C LYS A 432 -18.11 -2.68 -20.03
N LEU A 433 -16.90 -2.40 -20.52
CA LEU A 433 -16.38 -1.04 -20.61
C LEU A 433 -17.17 -0.19 -21.64
N LEU A 434 -17.46 -0.75 -22.82
CA LEU A 434 -18.34 -0.10 -23.81
C LEU A 434 -19.69 0.29 -23.20
N SER A 435 -20.32 -0.68 -22.53
CA SER A 435 -21.63 -0.50 -21.89
C SER A 435 -21.56 0.53 -20.76
N ALA A 436 -20.48 0.51 -19.95
CA ALA A 436 -20.30 1.41 -18.82
C ALA A 436 -20.13 2.87 -19.26
N ILE A 437 -19.38 3.10 -20.35
CA ILE A 437 -19.17 4.44 -20.91
C ILE A 437 -20.48 4.99 -21.50
N SER A 438 -21.21 4.14 -22.23
CA SER A 438 -22.50 4.54 -22.83
C SER A 438 -23.59 4.80 -21.78
N SER A 439 -23.62 4.02 -20.68
CA SER A 439 -24.66 4.12 -19.64
C SER A 439 -24.38 5.17 -18.56
N ASN A 440 -23.17 5.77 -18.56
CA ASN A 440 -22.79 6.82 -17.63
C ASN A 440 -22.28 8.04 -18.40
N PRO A 441 -23.17 8.82 -19.07
CA PRO A 441 -22.76 9.97 -19.85
C PRO A 441 -22.28 11.11 -18.96
N LEU A 442 -21.23 11.81 -19.41
CA LEU A 442 -20.78 13.04 -18.77
C LEU A 442 -21.81 14.15 -19.02
N VAL A 443 -22.32 14.79 -17.97
CA VAL A 443 -23.27 15.92 -18.12
C VAL A 443 -22.49 17.22 -18.26
N HIS A 444 -22.77 17.98 -19.32
CA HIS A 444 -22.24 19.32 -19.55
C HIS A 444 -23.38 20.28 -19.89
N GLU A 445 -23.47 21.39 -19.14
CA GLU A 445 -24.55 22.38 -19.29
C GLU A 445 -25.96 21.77 -19.24
N GLY A 446 -26.15 20.77 -18.39
CA GLY A 446 -27.43 20.08 -18.21
C GLY A 446 -27.77 19.05 -19.30
N LYS A 447 -26.87 18.81 -20.27
CA LYS A 447 -27.07 17.81 -21.33
C LYS A 447 -26.05 16.67 -21.21
N PRO A 448 -26.46 15.41 -21.41
CA PRO A 448 -25.53 14.29 -21.50
C PRO A 448 -24.71 14.42 -22.80
N LEU A 449 -23.39 14.29 -22.67
CA LEU A 449 -22.48 14.23 -23.80
C LEU A 449 -22.36 12.77 -24.25
N GLU A 450 -22.61 12.52 -25.53
CA GLU A 450 -22.40 11.20 -26.13
C GLU A 450 -20.91 11.00 -26.40
N VAL A 451 -20.34 9.99 -25.73
CA VAL A 451 -18.96 9.56 -25.90
C VAL A 451 -18.98 8.04 -26.07
N THR A 452 -18.34 7.56 -27.12
CA THR A 452 -18.13 6.12 -27.35
C THR A 452 -16.64 5.82 -27.42
N ILE A 453 -16.28 4.55 -27.29
CA ILE A 453 -14.90 4.10 -27.43
C ILE A 453 -14.84 2.92 -28.39
N SER A 454 -13.70 2.73 -29.03
CA SER A 454 -13.37 1.51 -29.74
C SER A 454 -12.32 0.73 -28.95
N ILE A 455 -12.40 -0.61 -28.97
CA ILE A 455 -11.46 -1.47 -28.23
C ILE A 455 -10.90 -2.56 -29.13
N GLY A 456 -9.58 -2.73 -29.11
CA GLY A 456 -8.87 -3.89 -29.63
C GLY A 456 -8.34 -4.75 -28.50
N ALA A 457 -8.55 -6.07 -28.54
CA ALA A 457 -8.03 -7.01 -27.56
C ALA A 457 -7.06 -7.99 -28.22
N ALA A 458 -5.97 -8.32 -27.54
CA ALA A 458 -5.07 -9.40 -27.93
C ALA A 458 -4.64 -10.21 -26.71
N GLU A 459 -4.48 -11.51 -26.90
CA GLU A 459 -3.91 -12.42 -25.92
C GLU A 459 -2.45 -12.73 -26.28
N PHE A 460 -1.61 -12.88 -25.26
CA PHE A 460 -0.23 -13.30 -25.41
C PHE A 460 -0.17 -14.73 -25.97
N ASP A 461 0.42 -14.86 -27.15
CA ASP A 461 0.74 -16.17 -27.73
C ASP A 461 2.26 -16.47 -27.59
N PRO A 462 2.66 -17.49 -26.81
CA PRO A 462 4.06 -17.83 -26.65
C PRO A 462 4.73 -18.34 -27.94
N LYS A 463 3.97 -18.75 -28.96
CA LYS A 463 4.52 -19.21 -30.25
C LYS A 463 4.79 -18.04 -31.21
N GLY A 464 3.89 -17.06 -31.26
CA GLY A 464 3.95 -15.92 -32.18
C GLY A 464 4.54 -14.64 -31.59
N MET A 465 4.67 -14.52 -30.27
CA MET A 465 5.08 -13.27 -29.60
C MET A 465 6.41 -13.43 -28.85
N ASP A 466 7.50 -12.99 -29.47
CA ASP A 466 8.85 -13.06 -28.91
C ASP A 466 9.20 -11.87 -27.99
N ARG A 467 8.49 -10.73 -28.15
CA ARG A 467 8.74 -9.47 -27.45
C ARG A 467 7.43 -8.84 -26.94
N PRO A 468 7.46 -8.09 -25.82
CA PRO A 468 6.25 -7.48 -25.26
C PRO A 468 5.52 -6.52 -26.22
N LEU A 469 6.26 -5.78 -27.05
CA LEU A 469 5.66 -4.85 -28.02
C LEU A 469 4.87 -5.55 -29.14
N VAL A 470 5.06 -6.85 -29.36
CA VAL A 470 4.25 -7.61 -30.34
C VAL A 470 2.81 -7.72 -29.85
N LEU A 471 2.60 -7.92 -28.54
CA LEU A 471 1.26 -7.95 -27.93
C LEU A 471 0.55 -6.59 -28.05
N VAL A 472 1.29 -5.49 -27.85
CA VAL A 472 0.76 -4.13 -28.05
C VAL A 472 0.32 -3.92 -29.49
N LYS A 473 1.16 -4.29 -30.47
CA LYS A 473 0.85 -4.17 -31.89
C LYS A 473 -0.36 -5.03 -32.30
N ALA A 474 -0.52 -6.21 -31.71
CA ALA A 474 -1.67 -7.07 -31.96
C ALA A 474 -2.98 -6.42 -31.47
N ALA A 475 -3.00 -5.89 -30.25
CA ALA A 475 -4.17 -5.19 -29.72
C ALA A 475 -4.47 -3.89 -30.49
N ASP A 476 -3.45 -3.13 -30.87
CA ASP A 476 -3.58 -1.92 -31.69
C ASP A 476 -4.13 -2.23 -33.10
N ALA A 477 -3.67 -3.32 -33.73
CA ALA A 477 -4.22 -3.77 -35.01
C ALA A 477 -5.71 -4.14 -34.90
N ALA A 478 -6.11 -4.80 -33.81
CA ALA A 478 -7.52 -5.08 -33.54
C ALA A 478 -8.33 -3.79 -33.32
N LEU A 479 -7.79 -2.82 -32.57
CA LEU A 479 -8.43 -1.52 -32.35
C LEU A 479 -8.64 -0.76 -33.67
N TYR A 480 -7.64 -0.79 -34.54
CA TYR A 480 -7.74 -0.20 -35.87
C TYR A 480 -8.88 -0.82 -36.70
N GLU A 481 -9.06 -2.14 -36.64
CA GLU A 481 -10.19 -2.80 -37.27
C GLU A 481 -11.54 -2.44 -36.63
N ALA A 482 -11.59 -2.23 -35.31
CA ALA A 482 -12.80 -1.73 -34.64
C ALA A 482 -13.19 -0.33 -35.16
N LYS A 483 -12.20 0.56 -35.33
CA LYS A 483 -12.42 1.90 -35.90
C LYS A 483 -12.91 1.86 -37.35
N LYS A 484 -12.41 0.92 -38.16
CA LYS A 484 -12.87 0.72 -39.56
C LYS A 484 -14.28 0.17 -39.66
N ARG A 485 -14.67 -0.74 -38.76
CA ARG A 485 -15.97 -1.43 -38.78
C ARG A 485 -17.12 -0.60 -38.21
N GLY A 486 -16.91 0.71 -38.01
CA GLY A 486 -17.95 1.61 -37.54
C GLY A 486 -17.81 2.07 -36.09
N ARG A 487 -16.68 1.78 -35.42
CA ARG A 487 -16.40 2.21 -34.03
C ARG A 487 -17.37 1.62 -33.01
N ASN A 488 -17.34 2.11 -31.75
CA ASN A 488 -18.20 1.68 -30.65
C ASN A 488 -18.33 0.15 -30.51
N GLN A 489 -17.20 -0.55 -30.62
CA GLN A 489 -17.17 -2.02 -30.64
C GLN A 489 -15.83 -2.57 -30.17
N VAL A 490 -15.84 -3.86 -29.85
CA VAL A 490 -14.65 -4.65 -29.56
C VAL A 490 -14.25 -5.44 -30.82
N GLN A 491 -12.96 -5.47 -31.11
CA GLN A 491 -12.37 -6.42 -32.05
C GLN A 491 -11.27 -7.22 -31.36
N LEU A 492 -11.19 -8.50 -31.71
CA LEU A 492 -10.21 -9.43 -31.13
C LEU A 492 -9.13 -9.72 -32.17
N TYR A 493 -7.87 -9.71 -31.75
CA TYR A 493 -6.77 -10.14 -32.58
C TYR A 493 -6.79 -11.68 -32.69
N PRO A 494 -6.67 -12.26 -33.91
CA PRO A 494 -6.68 -13.71 -34.09
C PRO A 494 -5.51 -14.40 -33.36
N ILE A 495 -5.80 -15.45 -32.62
CA ILE A 495 -4.78 -16.36 -32.07
C ILE A 495 -4.36 -17.31 -33.20
N VAL A 496 -3.04 -17.49 -33.39
CA VAL A 496 -2.46 -18.32 -34.47
C VAL A 496 -2.15 -19.74 -34.02
#